data_AF-A0A841KWN3-F1
#
_entry.id   AF-A0A841KWN3-F1
#
_cell.length_a   1.000
_cell.length_b   1.000
_cell.length_c   1.000
_cell.angle_alpha   90.00
_cell.angle_beta   90.00
_cell.angle_gamma   90.00
#
_symmetry.space_group_name_H-M   'P 1'
#
loop_
_entity.id
_entity.type
_entity.pdbx_description
1 polymer ?
#
loop_
_entity_poly.entity_id
_entity_poly.type
_entity_poly.pdbx_seq_one_letter_code
_entity_poly.pdbx_strand_id
1 'polypeptide(L)'
;MMEKYTEVMRNAVDLSDTIHEALQYINEQLEIGNHSEVLGLLKDTSDAVIAIENSIIPILKQFSTEIILKGIDEFKVVLEQMEILYQGNNLTALKEVLSIKGIPLYIQWRSEMYKAFYPYIVS
;
A
#
# COMPACT_ATOMS: atom_id res chain seq x y z
N MET A 1 -8.48 -8.67 -24.55
CA MET A 1 -9.21 -8.31 -23.31
C MET A 1 -8.52 -8.86 -22.07
N MET A 2 -8.21 -10.17 -21.99
CA MET A 2 -7.44 -10.72 -20.86
C MET A 2 -6.01 -10.18 -20.76
N GLU A 3 -5.29 -10.01 -21.88
CA GLU A 3 -3.90 -9.49 -21.86
C GLU A 3 -3.77 -8.13 -21.16
N LYS A 4 -4.72 -7.21 -21.41
CA LYS A 4 -4.76 -5.90 -20.76
C LYS A 4 -4.98 -6.01 -19.24
N TYR A 5 -5.78 -6.98 -18.79
CA TYR A 5 -5.98 -7.20 -17.36
C TYR A 5 -4.77 -7.87 -16.72
N THR A 6 -4.11 -8.79 -17.40
CA THR A 6 -2.86 -9.39 -16.94
C THR A 6 -1.74 -8.35 -16.77
N GLU A 7 -1.61 -7.41 -17.70
CA GLU A 7 -0.65 -6.31 -17.58
C GLU A 7 -0.96 -5.39 -16.39
N VAL A 8 -2.23 -5.01 -16.20
CA VAL A 8 -2.65 -4.21 -15.05
C VAL A 8 -2.41 -4.94 -13.73
N MET A 9 -2.70 -6.23 -13.67
CA MET A 9 -2.43 -7.08 -12.50
C MET A 9 -0.93 -7.11 -12.17
N ARG A 10 -0.07 -7.29 -13.19
CA ARG A 10 1.39 -7.28 -13.02
C ARG A 10 1.87 -5.93 -12.49
N ASN A 11 1.48 -4.84 -13.14
CA ASN A 11 1.88 -3.50 -12.73
C ASN A 11 1.40 -3.15 -11.32
N ALA A 12 0.21 -3.62 -10.93
CA ALA A 12 -0.32 -3.45 -9.58
C ALA A 12 0.51 -4.21 -8.53
N VAL A 13 0.93 -5.45 -8.85
CA VAL A 13 1.82 -6.24 -8.00
C VAL A 13 3.20 -5.57 -7.89
N ASP A 14 3.80 -5.16 -9.00
CA ASP A 14 5.11 -4.51 -9.00
C ASP A 14 5.10 -3.18 -8.22
N LEU A 15 4.05 -2.37 -8.39
CA LEU A 15 3.87 -1.14 -7.62
C LEU A 15 3.64 -1.43 -6.13
N SER A 16 3.01 -2.56 -5.79
CA SER A 16 2.87 -2.98 -4.39
C SER A 16 4.23 -3.32 -3.74
N ASP A 17 5.18 -3.84 -4.53
CA ASP A 17 6.52 -4.09 -4.02
C ASP A 17 7.25 -2.77 -3.71
N THR A 18 7.12 -1.79 -4.61
CA THR A 18 7.71 -0.46 -4.42
C THR A 18 7.14 0.25 -3.19
N ILE A 19 5.82 0.15 -2.96
CA ILE A 19 5.21 0.73 -1.75
C ILE A 19 5.73 0.02 -0.49
N HIS A 20 5.93 -1.30 -0.52
CA HIS A 20 6.49 -2.02 0.62
C HIS A 20 7.87 -1.49 1.01
N GLU A 21 8.74 -1.30 0.02
CA GLU A 21 10.07 -0.72 0.20
C GLU A 21 9.99 0.70 0.75
N ALA A 22 9.06 1.53 0.23
CA ALA A 22 8.84 2.87 0.74
C ALA A 22 8.43 2.87 2.23
N LEU A 23 7.54 1.98 2.64
CA LEU A 23 7.13 1.85 4.05
C LEU A 23 8.27 1.40 4.96
N GLN A 24 9.12 0.47 4.49
CA GLN A 24 10.32 0.05 5.22
C GLN A 24 11.29 1.21 5.37
N TYR A 25 11.57 1.93 4.28
CA TYR A 25 12.45 3.09 4.30
C TYR A 25 11.93 4.19 5.23
N ILE A 26 10.64 4.53 5.18
CA ILE A 26 10.03 5.50 6.11
C ILE A 26 10.25 5.06 7.57
N ASN A 27 10.05 3.77 7.86
CA ASN A 27 10.24 3.26 9.21
C ASN A 27 11.69 3.40 9.68
N GLU A 28 12.67 3.08 8.80
CA GLU A 28 14.09 3.29 9.08
C GLU A 28 14.45 4.76 9.28
N GLN A 29 13.92 5.66 8.45
CA GLN A 29 14.14 7.10 8.58
C GLN A 29 13.62 7.63 9.93
N LEU A 30 12.45 7.17 10.37
CA LEU A 30 11.89 7.50 11.69
C LEU A 30 12.73 6.93 12.85
N GLU A 31 13.34 5.75 12.69
CA GLU A 31 14.24 5.17 13.70
C GLU A 31 15.51 6.01 13.90
N ILE A 32 16.11 6.51 12.81
CA ILE A 32 17.35 7.30 12.86
C ILE A 32 17.10 8.80 13.10
N GLY A 33 15.85 9.22 13.25
CA GLY A 33 15.47 10.61 13.49
C GLY A 33 15.55 11.52 12.26
N ASN A 34 15.64 10.96 11.06
CA ASN A 34 15.65 11.72 9.82
C ASN A 34 14.23 11.82 9.26
N HIS A 35 13.66 13.03 9.23
CA HIS A 35 12.24 13.19 8.91
C HIS A 35 11.98 13.98 7.63
N SER A 36 13.02 14.49 6.96
CA SER A 36 12.88 15.45 5.85
C SER A 36 12.04 14.91 4.69
N GLU A 37 12.08 13.61 4.46
CA GLU A 37 11.43 12.94 3.32
C GLU A 37 10.16 12.18 3.72
N VAL A 38 9.88 12.01 5.01
CA VAL A 38 8.81 11.12 5.50
C VAL A 38 7.45 11.55 4.95
N LEU A 39 7.10 12.84 5.01
CA LEU A 39 5.81 13.31 4.50
C LEU A 39 5.66 13.13 2.99
N GLY A 40 6.73 13.37 2.23
CA GLY A 40 6.74 13.18 0.78
C GLY A 40 6.46 11.71 0.44
N LEU A 41 7.19 10.81 1.08
CA LEU A 41 7.03 9.37 0.86
C LEU A 41 5.68 8.82 1.34
N LEU A 42 5.12 9.36 2.43
CA LEU A 42 3.76 9.00 2.84
C LEU A 42 2.72 9.40 1.80
N LYS A 43 2.87 10.59 1.22
CA LYS A 43 1.99 11.06 0.16
C LYS A 43 2.13 10.21 -1.10
N ASP A 44 3.37 9.97 -1.55
CA ASP A 44 3.65 9.14 -2.73
C ASP A 44 3.10 7.72 -2.54
N THR A 45 3.21 7.18 -1.32
CA THR A 45 2.62 5.89 -0.94
C THR A 45 1.09 5.90 -1.05
N SER A 46 0.44 6.95 -0.53
CA SER A 46 -1.02 7.11 -0.61
C SER A 46 -1.49 7.22 -2.07
N ASP A 47 -0.82 8.03 -2.86
CA ASP A 47 -1.13 8.20 -4.29
C ASP A 47 -0.94 6.88 -5.06
N ALA A 48 0.10 6.10 -4.74
CA ALA A 48 0.34 4.80 -5.34
C ALA A 48 -0.74 3.76 -4.97
N VAL A 49 -1.21 3.74 -3.72
CA VAL A 49 -2.33 2.88 -3.30
C VAL A 49 -3.60 3.23 -4.05
N ILE A 50 -3.91 4.53 -4.20
CA ILE A 50 -5.07 5.01 -4.97
C ILE A 50 -4.92 4.63 -6.46
N ALA A 51 -3.71 4.72 -7.01
CA ALA A 51 -3.45 4.31 -8.39
C ALA A 51 -3.68 2.82 -8.60
N ILE A 52 -3.23 1.96 -7.67
CA ILE A 52 -3.51 0.52 -7.68
C ILE A 52 -5.02 0.30 -7.62
N GLU A 53 -5.71 0.87 -6.62
CA GLU A 53 -7.16 0.72 -6.43
C GLU A 53 -7.94 1.02 -7.70
N ASN A 54 -7.72 2.20 -8.28
CA ASN A 54 -8.42 2.64 -9.49
C ASN A 54 -8.15 1.72 -10.68
N SER A 55 -6.93 1.19 -10.79
CA SER A 55 -6.54 0.31 -11.87
C SER A 55 -7.15 -1.08 -11.75
N ILE A 56 -7.31 -1.60 -10.52
CA ILE A 56 -7.80 -2.96 -10.28
C ILE A 56 -9.31 -3.04 -10.10
N ILE A 57 -10.03 -1.96 -9.76
CA ILE A 57 -11.50 -1.97 -9.60
C ILE A 57 -12.24 -2.67 -10.76
N PRO A 58 -11.94 -2.38 -12.06
CA PRO A 58 -12.60 -3.05 -13.18
C PRO A 58 -12.37 -4.57 -13.24
N ILE A 59 -11.24 -5.01 -12.67
CA ILE A 59 -10.84 -6.42 -12.56
C ILE A 59 -11.58 -7.05 -11.39
N LEU A 60 -11.54 -6.45 -10.20
CA LEU A 60 -12.12 -7.02 -8.98
C LEU A 60 -13.64 -7.28 -9.10
N LYS A 61 -14.35 -6.47 -9.89
CA LYS A 61 -15.78 -6.70 -10.22
C LYS A 61 -16.06 -8.04 -10.93
N GLN A 62 -15.03 -8.66 -11.52
CA GLN A 62 -15.14 -9.92 -12.27
C GLN A 62 -14.70 -11.13 -11.44
N PHE A 63 -13.94 -10.94 -10.35
CA PHE A 63 -13.27 -12.02 -9.62
C PHE A 63 -13.71 -12.18 -8.15
N SER A 64 -14.74 -11.46 -7.68
CA SER A 64 -15.29 -11.55 -6.31
C SER A 64 -14.24 -11.36 -5.20
N THR A 65 -13.34 -10.41 -5.40
CA THR A 65 -12.19 -10.13 -4.53
C THR A 65 -12.47 -8.98 -3.56
N GLU A 66 -13.56 -9.08 -2.80
CA GLU A 66 -13.97 -8.05 -1.81
C GLU A 66 -12.90 -7.84 -0.72
N ILE A 67 -12.15 -8.88 -0.39
CA ILE A 67 -11.06 -8.82 0.60
C ILE A 67 -9.94 -7.85 0.20
N ILE A 68 -9.67 -7.70 -1.10
CA ILE A 68 -8.63 -6.78 -1.60
C ILE A 68 -9.09 -5.34 -1.41
N LEU A 69 -10.34 -5.03 -1.76
CA LEU A 69 -10.91 -3.69 -1.56
C LEU A 69 -10.94 -3.30 -0.08
N LYS A 70 -11.38 -4.23 0.78
CA LYS A 70 -11.39 -4.00 2.22
C LYS A 70 -9.98 -3.70 2.76
N GLY A 71 -8.97 -4.45 2.30
CA GLY A 71 -7.58 -4.21 2.69
C GLY A 71 -7.06 -2.83 2.25
N ILE A 72 -7.45 -2.36 1.05
CA ILE A 72 -7.13 -1.01 0.57
C ILE A 72 -7.76 0.05 1.46
N ASP A 73 -9.06 -0.08 1.76
CA ASP A 73 -9.77 0.89 2.59
C ASP A 73 -9.17 0.96 4.00
N GLU A 74 -8.89 -0.19 4.61
CA GLU A 74 -8.23 -0.25 5.92
C GLU A 74 -6.85 0.40 5.88
N PHE A 75 -6.07 0.19 4.81
CA PHE A 75 -4.73 0.75 4.69
C PHE A 75 -4.74 2.26 4.44
N LYS A 76 -5.67 2.78 3.61
CA LYS A 76 -5.87 4.23 3.41
C LYS A 76 -6.16 4.96 4.73
N VAL A 77 -6.99 4.38 5.60
CA VAL A 77 -7.26 4.93 6.94
C VAL A 77 -5.98 5.01 7.79
N VAL A 78 -5.09 4.03 7.67
CA VAL A 78 -3.80 4.06 8.36
C VAL A 78 -2.89 5.14 7.81
N LEU A 79 -2.82 5.30 6.48
CA LEU A 79 -2.03 6.37 5.85
C LEU A 79 -2.52 7.75 6.25
N GLU A 80 -3.83 7.98 6.29
CA GLU A 80 -4.43 9.22 6.77
C GLU A 80 -4.06 9.48 8.25
N GLN A 81 -4.17 8.46 9.10
CA GLN A 81 -3.75 8.55 10.50
C GLN A 81 -2.27 8.92 10.63
N MET A 82 -1.40 8.33 9.81
CA MET A 82 0.03 8.62 9.80
C MET A 82 0.33 10.06 9.37
N GLU A 83 -0.36 10.57 8.34
CA GLU A 83 -0.22 11.96 7.91
C GLU A 83 -0.61 12.93 9.02
N ILE A 84 -1.74 12.69 9.70
CA ILE A 84 -2.20 13.49 10.85
C ILE A 84 -1.15 13.50 11.97
N LEU A 85 -0.59 12.34 12.30
CA LEU A 85 0.44 12.22 13.35
C LEU A 85 1.73 12.96 12.98
N TYR A 86 2.15 12.88 11.71
CA TYR A 86 3.29 13.63 11.21
C TYR A 86 3.06 15.14 11.32
N GLN A 87 1.92 15.64 10.83
CA GLN A 87 1.56 17.07 10.88
C GLN A 87 1.44 17.58 12.32
N GLY A 88 0.95 16.74 13.24
CA GLY A 88 0.90 17.03 14.67
C GLY A 88 2.25 16.92 15.39
N ASN A 89 3.35 16.65 14.67
CA ASN A 89 4.69 16.43 15.19
C ASN A 89 4.76 15.30 16.25
N ASN A 90 3.85 14.33 16.17
CA ASN A 90 3.79 13.19 17.08
C ASN A 90 4.51 11.97 16.47
N LEU A 91 5.82 12.12 16.31
CA LEU A 91 6.66 11.18 15.56
C LEU A 91 6.81 9.82 16.26
N THR A 92 6.76 9.79 17.60
CA THR A 92 6.74 8.54 18.37
C THR A 92 5.49 7.72 18.06
N ALA A 93 4.31 8.35 18.05
CA ALA A 93 3.07 7.67 17.72
C ALA A 93 3.01 7.29 16.22
N LEU A 94 3.54 8.13 15.32
CA LEU A 94 3.66 7.81 13.90
C LEU A 94 4.44 6.51 13.69
N LYS A 95 5.62 6.42 14.32
CA LYS A 95 6.48 5.23 14.29
C LYS A 95 5.76 3.99 14.81
N GLU A 96 5.06 4.12 15.93
CA GLU A 96 4.26 3.03 16.52
C GLU A 96 3.16 2.56 15.57
N VAL A 97 2.38 3.49 15.00
CA VAL A 97 1.32 3.18 14.02
C VAL A 97 1.90 2.49 12.79
N LEU A 98 3.02 2.98 12.26
CA LEU A 98 3.67 2.38 11.09
C LEU A 98 4.10 0.93 11.38
N SER A 99 4.84 0.71 12.46
CA SER A 99 5.43 -0.59 12.79
C SER A 99 4.38 -1.63 13.22
N ILE A 100 3.38 -1.23 14.01
CA ILE A 100 2.41 -2.17 14.60
C ILE A 100 1.19 -2.38 13.71
N LYS A 101 0.83 -1.39 12.88
CA LYS A 101 -0.39 -1.42 12.07
C LYS A 101 -0.12 -1.27 10.58
N GLY A 102 0.59 -0.23 10.17
CA GLY A 102 0.82 0.11 8.76
C GLY A 102 1.49 -1.01 7.97
N ILE A 103 2.71 -1.39 8.35
CA ILE A 103 3.48 -2.44 7.68
C ILE A 103 2.76 -3.81 7.74
N PRO A 104 2.27 -4.29 8.91
CA PRO A 104 1.58 -5.57 8.97
C PRO A 104 0.33 -5.65 8.09
N LEU A 105 -0.51 -4.60 8.12
CA LEU A 105 -1.71 -4.52 7.29
C LEU A 105 -1.37 -4.49 5.80
N TYR A 106 -0.33 -3.74 5.44
CA TYR A 106 0.18 -3.67 4.08
C TYR A 106 0.63 -5.03 3.56
N ILE A 107 1.42 -5.77 4.35
CA ILE A 107 1.89 -7.11 4.00
C ILE A 107 0.71 -8.06 3.77
N GLN A 108 -0.31 -8.00 4.63
CA GLN A 108 -1.50 -8.81 4.46
C GLN A 108 -2.23 -8.47 3.16
N TRP A 109 -2.45 -7.18 2.88
CA TRP A 109 -3.09 -6.73 1.65
C TRP A 109 -2.32 -7.17 0.40
N ARG A 110 -1.00 -6.95 0.38
CA ARG A 110 -0.10 -7.39 -0.68
C ARG A 110 -0.21 -8.89 -0.90
N SER A 111 -0.18 -9.71 0.15
CA SER A 111 -0.36 -11.16 0.05
C SER A 111 -1.68 -11.54 -0.64
N GLU A 112 -2.79 -10.87 -0.34
CA GLU A 112 -4.07 -11.14 -1.00
C GLU A 112 -4.06 -10.73 -2.49
N MET A 113 -3.41 -9.62 -2.85
CA MET A 113 -3.18 -9.27 -4.26
C MET A 113 -2.39 -10.34 -5.00
N TYR A 114 -1.30 -10.82 -4.41
CA TYR A 114 -0.50 -11.89 -4.99
C TYR A 114 -1.33 -13.16 -5.20
N LYS A 115 -2.08 -13.62 -4.19
CA LYS A 115 -2.94 -14.80 -4.32
C LYS A 115 -3.97 -14.66 -5.44
N ALA A 116 -4.56 -13.47 -5.59
CA ALA A 116 -5.59 -13.24 -6.59
C ALA A 116 -5.02 -13.07 -8.00
N PHE A 117 -3.89 -12.39 -8.16
CA PHE A 117 -3.41 -11.96 -9.47
C PHE A 117 -2.33 -12.87 -10.05
N TYR A 118 -1.46 -13.44 -9.22
CA TYR A 118 -0.33 -14.23 -9.70
C TYR A 118 -0.71 -15.41 -10.61
N PRO A 119 -1.82 -16.15 -10.37
CA PRO A 119 -2.26 -17.22 -11.28
C PRO A 119 -2.47 -16.75 -12.72
N TYR A 120 -2.90 -15.50 -12.92
CA TYR A 120 -3.15 -14.91 -14.24
C TYR A 120 -1.91 -14.24 -14.86
N ILE A 121 -0.90 -13.93 -14.05
CA ILE A 121 0.35 -13.27 -14.45
C ILE A 121 1.36 -14.29 -15.01
N VAL A 122 1.35 -15.53 -14.50
CA VAL A 122 2.30 -16.59 -14.87
C VAL A 122 1.74 -17.62 -15.85
N SER A 123 0.45 -17.51 -16.19
CA SER A 123 -0.21 -18.33 -17.22
C SER A 123 0.05 -17.78 -18.61
#